data_AF-A0A8T4A756-F1
#
_entry.id   AF-A0A8T4A756-F1
#
_cell.length_a   1.000
_cell.length_b   1.000
_cell.length_c   1.000
_cell.angle_alpha   90.00
_cell.angle_beta   90.00
_cell.angle_gamma   90.00
#
_symmetry.space_group_name_H-M   'P 1'
#
loop_
_entity.id
_entity.type
_entity.pdbx_description
1 polymer ?
#
loop_
_entity_poly.entity_id
_entity_poly.type
_entity_poly.pdbx_seq_one_letter_code
_entity_poly.pdbx_strand_id
1 'polypeptide(L)' 'MKDLRIGIAGHGFIGQIHAKAVAQIKRAQLVAIAEPDYSKTKGLDWHVRIFADYNVLNTQSFRH' A
#
# COMPACT_ATOMS: atom_id res chain seq x y z
N MET A 1 -21.64 0.84 -3.82
CA MET A 1 -20.58 1.43 -4.67
C MET A 1 -19.24 0.94 -4.09
N LYS A 2 -18.36 0.27 -4.86
CA LYS A 2 -17.18 -0.46 -4.32
C LYS A 2 -16.09 0.50 -3.80
N ASP A 3 -15.32 0.08 -2.80
CA ASP A 3 -14.18 0.85 -2.27
C ASP A 3 -12.96 0.76 -3.20
N LEU A 4 -12.22 1.87 -3.31
CA LEU A 4 -11.00 1.95 -4.11
C LEU A 4 -9.86 1.27 -3.37
N ARG A 5 -9.21 0.30 -4.01
CA ARG A 5 -8.08 -0.42 -3.43
C ARG A 5 -6.79 0.15 -3.98
N ILE A 6 -5.91 0.62 -3.12
CA ILE A 6 -4.70 1.35 -3.49
C ILE A 6 -3.48 0.52 -3.12
N GLY A 7 -2.57 0.39 -4.09
CA GLY A 7 -1.20 -0.07 -3.87
C GLY A 7 -0.23 1.11 -3.98
N ILE A 8 0.81 1.14 -3.16
CA ILE A 8 1.87 2.16 -3.24
C ILE A 8 3.20 1.50 -3.61
N ALA A 9 3.82 1.97 -4.69
CA ALA A 9 5.18 1.62 -5.07
C ALA A 9 6.17 2.55 -4.35
N GLY A 10 6.81 2.02 -3.30
CA GLY A 10 7.84 2.69 -2.50
C GLY A 10 7.26 3.33 -1.25
N HIS A 11 7.86 3.06 -0.10
CA HIS A 11 7.43 3.56 1.21
C HIS A 11 8.50 4.45 1.88
N GLY A 12 9.23 5.20 1.07
CA GLY A 12 10.03 6.35 1.54
C GLY A 12 9.15 7.52 1.97
N PHE A 13 9.73 8.72 2.05
CA PHE A 13 9.04 9.93 2.50
C PHE A 13 7.71 10.18 1.77
N ILE A 14 7.73 10.15 0.44
CA ILE A 14 6.52 10.39 -0.37
C ILE A 14 5.49 9.27 -0.21
N GLY A 15 5.94 8.01 -0.19
CA GLY A 15 5.04 6.86 0.01
C GLY A 15 4.29 6.92 1.34
N GLN A 16 4.97 7.35 2.41
CA GLN A 16 4.36 7.54 3.73
C GLN A 16 3.30 8.65 3.74
N ILE A 17 3.53 9.76 3.03
CA ILE A 17 2.53 10.83 2.89
C ILE A 17 1.29 10.30 2.17
N HIS A 18 1.48 9.53 1.09
CA HIS A 18 0.36 8.94 0.36
C HIS A 18 -0.40 7.92 1.19
N ALA A 19 0.30 7.04 1.94
CA ALA A 19 -0.35 6.08 2.82
C ALA A 19 -1.24 6.78 3.87
N LYS A 20 -0.76 7.89 4.45
CA LYS A 20 -1.54 8.73 5.37
C LYS A 20 -2.74 9.39 4.70
N ALA A 21 -2.55 9.93 3.49
CA ALA A 21 -3.65 10.53 2.73
C ALA A 21 -4.73 9.50 2.38
N VAL A 22 -4.34 8.30 1.93
CA VAL A 22 -5.27 7.20 1.62
C VAL A 22 -6.12 6.83 2.83
N ALA A 23 -5.52 6.76 4.03
CA ALA A 23 -6.24 6.44 5.26
C ALA A 23 -7.35 7.45 5.62
N GLN A 24 -7.31 8.67 5.07
CA GLN A 24 -8.34 9.70 5.28
C GLN A 24 -9.48 9.64 4.25
N ILE A 25 -9.34 8.86 3.19
CA ILE A 25 -10.35 8.76 2.12
C ILE A 25 -11.39 7.71 2.53
N LYS A 26 -12.63 8.15 2.80
CA LYS A 26 -13.74 7.33 3.30
C LYS A 26 -14.09 6.08 2.46
N ARG A 27 -13.65 6.05 1.20
CA ARG A 27 -13.93 4.96 0.24
C ARG A 27 -12.66 4.48 -0.46
N ALA A 28 -11.52 4.58 0.21
CA ALA A 28 -10.28 3.97 -0.24
C ALA A 28 -9.64 3.13 0.87
N GLN A 29 -8.95 2.08 0.46
CA GLN A 29 -8.21 1.18 1.34
C GLN A 29 -6.81 0.99 0.76
N LEU A 30 -5.79 1.23 1.57
CA LEU A 30 -4.43 0.81 1.27
C LEU A 30 -4.35 -0.71 1.46
N VAL A 31 -4.07 -1.45 0.38
CA VAL A 31 -4.07 -2.93 0.41
C VAL A 31 -2.68 -3.52 0.18
N ALA A 32 -1.77 -2.76 -0.42
CA ALA A 32 -0.44 -3.23 -0.73
C ALA A 32 0.60 -2.11 -0.75
N ILE A 33 1.84 -2.47 -0.38
CA ILE A 33 3.03 -1.66 -0.56
C ILE A 33 4.10 -2.54 -1.20
N ALA A 34 4.76 -2.04 -2.25
CA ALA A 34 6.00 -2.61 -2.73
C ALA A 34 7.17 -1.75 -2.26
N GLU A 35 8.04 -2.31 -1.41
CA GLU A 35 9.22 -1.65 -0.86
C GLU A 35 10.31 -2.71 -0.59
N PRO A 36 11.45 -2.64 -1.29
CA PRO A 36 12.58 -3.55 -1.05
C PRO A 36 13.17 -3.44 0.35
N ASP A 37 13.15 -2.23 0.94
CA ASP A 37 13.64 -1.98 2.29
C ASP A 37 12.50 -2.02 3.32
N TYR A 38 12.22 -3.21 3.85
CA TYR A 38 11.21 -3.46 4.88
C TYR A 38 11.38 -2.62 6.15
N SER A 39 12.55 -2.02 6.40
CA SER A 39 12.72 -1.13 7.55
C SER A 39 11.85 0.13 7.43
N LYS A 40 11.51 0.54 6.20
CA LYS A 40 10.68 1.71 5.90
C LYS A 40 9.19 1.46 6.07
N THR A 41 8.76 0.21 6.17
CA THR A 41 7.35 -0.19 6.30
C THR A 41 6.92 -0.44 7.74
N LYS A 42 7.76 -0.09 8.72
CA LYS A 42 7.45 -0.23 10.15
C LYS A 42 6.24 0.62 10.52
N GLY A 43 5.31 0.02 11.28
CA GLY A 43 4.12 0.71 11.78
C GLY A 43 2.92 0.68 10.82
N LEU A 44 3.00 -0.04 9.71
CA LEU A 44 1.83 -0.33 8.87
C LEU A 44 0.90 -1.33 9.54
N ASP A 45 -0.38 -1.21 9.21
CA ASP A 45 -1.42 -2.10 9.69
C ASP A 45 -1.28 -3.50 9.06
N TRP A 46 -1.68 -4.54 9.80
CA TRP A 46 -1.53 -5.95 9.43
C TRP A 46 -2.34 -6.33 8.18
N HIS A 47 -3.32 -5.52 7.79
CA HIS A 47 -4.10 -5.72 6.57
C HIS A 47 -3.40 -5.24 5.29
N VAL A 48 -2.25 -4.56 5.39
CA VAL A 48 -1.46 -4.10 4.24
C VAL A 48 -0.42 -5.15 3.87
N ARG A 49 -0.49 -5.68 2.65
CA ARG A 49 0.50 -6.64 2.14
C ARG A 49 1.78 -5.91 1.71
N ILE A 50 2.94 -6.36 2.18
CA ILE A 50 4.22 -5.75 1.84
C ILE A 50 5.01 -6.71 0.95
N PHE A 51 5.50 -6.20 -0.17
CA PHE A 51 6.30 -6.96 -1.14
C PHE A 51 7.65 -6.29 -1.39
N ALA A 52 8.69 -7.08 -1.61
CA ALA A 52 10.01 -6.56 -1.97
C ALA A 52 10.11 -6.10 -3.44
N ASP A 53 9.30 -6.69 -4.33
CA ASP A 53 9.32 -6.42 -5.77
C ASP A 53 8.16 -5.50 -6.17
N TYR A 54 8.45 -4.48 -6.97
CA TYR A 54 7.46 -3.54 -7.49
C TYR A 54 6.51 -4.16 -8.52
N ASN A 55 6.99 -5.15 -9.29
CA ASN A 55 6.20 -5.74 -10.38
C ASN A 55 4.96 -6.49 -9.89
N VAL A 56 4.95 -6.92 -8.63
CA VAL A 56 3.80 -7.62 -8.04
C VAL A 56 2.56 -6.74 -7.97
N LEU A 57 2.69 -5.40 -7.92
CA LEU A 57 1.53 -4.50 -7.90
C LEU A 57 0.76 -4.51 -9.22
N ASN A 58 1.42 -4.84 -10.34
CA ASN A 58 0.81 -4.89 -11.67
C ASN A 58 0.15 -6.24 -11.99
N THR A 59 0.51 -7.29 -11.26
CA THR A 59 0.10 -8.67 -11.58
C THR A 59 -0.85 -9.27 -10.55
N GLN A 60 -0.92 -8.69 -9.34
CA GLN A 60 -1.78 -9.18 -8.26
C GLN A 60 -3.20 -8.61 -8.37
N SER A 61 -4.20 -9.49 -8.38
CA SER A 61 -5.59 -9.11 -8.08
C SER A 61 -5.78 -9.07 -6.57
N PHE A 62 -5.87 -7.86 -6.00
CA PHE A 62 -6.21 -7.67 -4.58
C PHE A 62 -7.70 -7.90 -4.33
N ARG A 63 -8.22 -9.11 -4.59
CA ARG A 63 -9.64 -9.46 -4.43
C ARG A 63 -9.85 -10.24 -3.12
N HIS A 64 -10.16 -9.54 -2.04
CA HIS A 64 -10.83 -10.09 -0.85
C HIS A 64 -11.78 -9.06 -0.29
#